data_AF-A0A7T8GLF9-F1
#
_entry.id   AF-A0A7T8GLF9-F1
#
_cell.length_a   1.000
_cell.length_b   1.000
_cell.length_c   1.000
_cell.angle_alpha   90.00
_cell.angle_beta   90.00
_cell.angle_gamma   90.00
#
_symmetry.space_group_name_H-M   'P 1'
#
loop_
_entity.id
_entity.type
_entity.pdbx_description
1 polymer ?
#
loop_
_entity_poly.entity_id
_entity_poly.type
_entity_poly.pdbx_seq_one_letter_code
_entity_poly.pdbx_strand_id
1 'polypeptide(L)'
;MVVIKEYRIPLPMSVSEYQVGQLFGVAEVSKNETGGGEGVEVLRNEPFKGEPLFDGRFSEGQYTHKIYHLASRVPGYIRAIAPKGSLEVHEEAWNAYPYCRTILTNPTYMKDNFYVKIETFHLPDRGESANAHLLNQEMLSAVKSYPSTSPLIPSSPSTTRSPRIPKSSLPPRPAVAPWTLRTGRRPLLSPS
;
A
#
# COMPACT_ATOMS: atom_id res chain seq x y z
N MET A 1 19.77 8.99 -8.62
CA MET A 1 19.27 7.78 -9.31
C MET A 1 17.95 7.39 -8.66
N VAL A 2 16.86 7.32 -9.42
CA VAL A 2 15.54 6.94 -8.92
C VAL A 2 15.36 5.44 -9.11
N VAL A 3 14.87 4.73 -8.09
CA VAL A 3 14.62 3.29 -8.16
C VAL A 3 13.11 3.07 -8.27
N ILE A 4 12.66 2.44 -9.35
CA ILE A 4 11.24 2.18 -9.58
C ILE A 4 10.99 0.67 -9.46
N LYS A 5 10.05 0.30 -8.59
CA LYS A 5 9.65 -1.09 -8.37
C LYS A 5 8.13 -1.20 -8.40
N GLU A 6 7.63 -2.21 -9.10
CA GLU A 6 6.20 -2.51 -9.15
C GLU A 6 5.94 -3.83 -8.43
N TYR A 7 5.06 -3.81 -7.43
CA TYR A 7 4.66 -5.01 -6.68
C TYR A 7 3.23 -5.38 -7.05
N ARG A 8 3.05 -6.61 -7.57
CA ARG A 8 1.72 -7.11 -7.96
C ARG A 8 1.20 -8.09 -6.92
N ILE A 9 0.10 -7.73 -6.26
CA ILE A 9 -0.47 -8.47 -5.13
C ILE A 9 -1.90 -8.93 -5.49
N PRO A 10 -2.07 -10.12 -6.10
CA PRO A 10 -3.39 -10.68 -6.35
C PRO A 10 -4.01 -11.15 -5.04
N LEU A 11 -5.25 -10.74 -4.78
CA LEU A 11 -5.99 -11.08 -3.55
C LEU A 11 -7.26 -11.88 -3.90
N PRO A 12 -7.67 -12.85 -3.06
CA PRO A 12 -8.88 -13.65 -3.28
C PRO A 12 -10.12 -12.89 -2.78
N MET A 13 -10.32 -11.69 -3.30
CA MET A 13 -11.47 -10.82 -3.05
C MET A 13 -11.67 -9.86 -4.22
N SER A 14 -12.89 -9.37 -4.39
CA SER A 14 -13.19 -8.34 -5.38
C SER A 14 -12.62 -6.97 -4.99
N VAL A 15 -12.51 -6.09 -5.99
CA VAL A 15 -12.09 -4.69 -5.81
C VAL A 15 -13.00 -3.97 -4.80
N SER A 16 -14.33 -4.13 -4.89
CA SER A 16 -15.26 -3.53 -3.94
C SER A 16 -15.11 -4.05 -2.51
N GLU A 17 -14.90 -5.36 -2.32
CA GLU A 17 -14.63 -5.92 -1.00
C GLU A 17 -13.29 -5.38 -0.44
N TYR A 18 -12.28 -5.22 -1.31
CA TYR A 18 -10.98 -4.70 -0.90
C TYR A 18 -11.09 -3.26 -0.40
N GLN A 19 -11.89 -2.42 -1.05
CA GLN A 19 -12.11 -1.03 -0.61
C GLN A 19 -12.58 -0.98 0.84
N VAL A 20 -13.56 -1.82 1.22
CA VAL A 20 -14.07 -1.91 2.60
C VAL A 20 -13.00 -2.47 3.54
N GLY A 21 -12.32 -3.54 3.11
CA GLY A 21 -11.27 -4.18 3.91
C GLY A 21 -10.06 -3.27 4.16
N GLN A 22 -9.67 -2.45 3.19
CA GLN A 22 -8.58 -1.49 3.30
C GLN A 22 -8.91 -0.41 4.33
N LEU A 23 -10.10 0.17 4.26
CA LEU A 23 -10.53 1.19 5.23
C LEU A 23 -10.56 0.64 6.65
N PHE A 24 -11.07 -0.58 6.82
CA PHE A 24 -11.03 -1.28 8.10
C PHE A 24 -9.60 -1.54 8.59
N GLY A 25 -8.72 -2.03 7.71
CA GLY A 25 -7.31 -2.28 8.05
C GLY A 25 -6.57 -1.01 8.45
N VAL A 26 -6.81 0.10 7.74
CA VAL A 26 -6.27 1.42 8.10
C VAL A 26 -6.76 1.87 9.47
N ALA A 27 -8.05 1.66 9.79
CA ALA A 27 -8.61 1.99 11.09
C ALA A 27 -8.02 1.12 12.22
N GLU A 28 -7.88 -0.20 12.02
CA GLU A 28 -7.27 -1.09 13.01
C GLU A 28 -5.78 -0.78 13.23
N VAL A 29 -5.01 -0.57 12.16
CA VAL A 29 -3.60 -0.19 12.25
C VAL A 29 -3.47 1.15 12.97
N SER A 30 -4.30 2.14 12.62
CA SER A 30 -4.30 3.43 13.30
C SER A 30 -4.57 3.28 14.80
N LYS A 31 -5.57 2.47 15.19
CA LYS A 31 -5.87 2.17 16.60
C LYS A 31 -4.69 1.53 17.33
N ASN A 32 -3.98 0.60 16.69
CA ASN A 32 -2.83 -0.07 17.28
C ASN A 32 -1.61 0.87 17.44
N GLU A 33 -1.45 1.84 16.54
CA GLU A 33 -0.35 2.81 16.63
C GLU A 33 -0.62 3.95 17.64
N THR A 34 -1.88 4.31 17.90
CA THR A 34 -2.24 5.43 18.81
C THR A 34 -2.07 5.10 20.31
N GLY A 35 -1.88 3.85 20.72
CA GLY A 35 -1.94 3.42 22.13
C GLY A 35 -0.69 3.68 23.00
N GLY A 36 0.43 4.13 22.42
CA GLY A 36 1.74 4.12 23.11
C GLY A 36 2.35 5.48 23.42
N GLY A 37 1.69 6.60 23.11
CA GLY A 37 2.27 7.95 23.24
C GLY A 37 3.38 8.29 22.23
N GLU A 38 3.84 7.32 21.44
CA GLU A 38 4.79 7.49 20.34
C GLU A 38 4.41 6.62 19.13
N GLY A 39 4.38 7.26 17.96
CA GLY A 39 4.19 6.59 16.67
C GLY A 39 2.91 7.05 15.98
N VAL A 40 3.09 7.74 14.86
CA VAL A 40 2.04 8.24 13.94
C VAL A 40 1.15 9.32 14.53
N GLU A 41 1.46 10.57 14.21
CA GLU A 41 0.61 11.73 14.43
C GLU A 41 -0.25 11.97 13.18
N VAL A 42 -1.57 12.12 13.34
CA VAL A 42 -2.48 12.43 12.21
C VAL A 42 -2.76 13.92 12.22
N LEU A 43 -2.19 14.66 11.26
CA LEU A 43 -2.37 16.11 11.14
C LEU A 43 -3.65 16.48 10.40
N ARG A 44 -3.94 15.78 9.30
CA ARG A 44 -5.15 16.00 8.49
C ARG A 44 -5.76 14.67 8.08
N ASN A 45 -7.09 14.64 8.06
CA ASN A 45 -7.88 13.54 7.55
C ASN A 45 -9.22 14.11 7.07
N GLU A 46 -9.23 14.57 5.82
CA GLU A 46 -10.37 15.29 5.25
C GLU A 46 -10.66 14.84 3.82
N PRO A 47 -11.92 14.91 3.37
CA PRO A 47 -12.23 14.70 1.97
C PRO A 47 -11.60 15.81 1.12
N PHE A 48 -11.10 15.46 -0.06
CA PHE A 48 -10.60 16.44 -1.03
C PHE A 48 -11.44 16.41 -2.31
N LYS A 49 -11.51 17.57 -2.99
CA LYS A 49 -12.16 17.74 -4.30
C LYS A 49 -11.38 18.74 -5.15
N GLY A 50 -11.34 18.51 -6.45
CA GLY A 50 -10.73 19.42 -7.42
C GLY A 50 -9.22 19.29 -7.61
N GLU A 51 -8.56 18.36 -6.92
CA GLU A 51 -7.15 18.04 -7.13
C GLU A 51 -7.01 16.94 -8.19
N PRO A 52 -6.55 17.27 -9.42
CA PRO A 52 -6.45 16.29 -10.48
C PRO A 52 -5.30 15.31 -10.20
N LEU A 53 -5.64 14.05 -10.08
CA LEU A 53 -4.73 12.92 -9.91
C LEU A 53 -4.78 12.03 -11.15
N PHE A 54 -3.63 11.45 -11.49
CA PHE A 54 -3.45 10.53 -12.61
C PHE A 54 -4.03 11.12 -13.92
N ASP A 55 -3.40 12.19 -14.40
CA ASP A 55 -3.81 12.95 -15.60
C ASP A 55 -5.27 13.45 -15.56
N GLY A 56 -5.76 13.79 -14.37
CA GLY A 56 -7.12 14.33 -14.17
C GLY A 56 -8.23 13.29 -14.19
N ARG A 57 -7.88 11.99 -14.22
CA ARG A 57 -8.87 10.90 -14.18
C ARG A 57 -9.54 10.72 -12.82
N PHE A 58 -8.90 11.21 -11.77
CA PHE A 58 -9.44 11.23 -10.41
C PHE A 58 -9.32 12.64 -9.86
N SER A 59 -10.37 13.16 -9.22
CA SER A 59 -10.40 14.53 -8.72
C SER A 59 -11.02 14.66 -7.33
N GLU A 60 -11.45 13.55 -6.74
CA GLU A 60 -12.06 13.51 -5.42
C GLU A 60 -11.66 12.25 -4.67
N GLY A 61 -11.72 12.31 -3.34
CA GLY A 61 -11.38 11.20 -2.48
C GLY A 61 -11.11 11.65 -1.04
N GLN A 62 -10.32 10.87 -0.32
CA GLN A 62 -9.86 11.19 1.04
C GLN A 62 -8.39 11.59 1.04
N TYR A 63 -8.06 12.71 1.67
CA TYR A 63 -6.69 13.15 1.89
C TYR A 63 -6.31 12.94 3.35
N THR A 64 -5.13 12.39 3.57
CA THR A 64 -4.55 12.25 4.91
C THR A 64 -3.12 12.74 4.94
N HIS A 65 -2.78 13.48 5.99
CA HIS A 65 -1.42 13.88 6.30
C HIS A 65 -1.05 13.31 7.67
N LYS A 66 -0.02 12.45 7.69
CA LYS A 66 0.49 11.78 8.88
C LYS A 66 1.97 12.07 9.07
N ILE A 67 2.42 12.18 10.31
CA ILE A 67 3.84 12.27 10.68
C ILE A 67 4.23 11.01 11.45
N TYR A 68 5.18 10.26 10.91
CA TYR A 68 5.77 9.10 11.55
C TYR A 68 7.00 9.50 12.36
N HIS A 69 6.86 9.48 13.67
CA HIS A 69 7.96 9.64 14.63
C HIS A 69 8.67 8.29 14.83
N LEU A 70 9.75 8.05 14.08
CA LEU A 70 10.46 6.76 14.04
C LEU A 70 11.52 6.60 15.16
N ALA A 71 11.81 7.67 15.91
CA ALA A 71 12.90 7.71 16.88
C ALA A 71 12.86 6.60 17.95
N SER A 72 11.66 6.17 18.34
CA SER A 72 11.47 5.08 19.31
C SER A 72 11.24 3.71 18.67
N ARG A 73 11.02 3.65 17.36
CA ARG A 73 10.78 2.41 16.61
C ARG A 73 12.05 1.84 15.97
N VAL A 74 13.11 2.63 15.85
CA VAL A 74 14.42 2.15 15.36
C VAL A 74 15.30 1.67 16.52
N PRO A 75 16.17 0.66 16.30
CA PRO A 75 17.16 0.24 17.29
C PRO A 75 18.03 1.40 17.79
N GLY A 76 18.40 1.37 19.08
CA GLY A 76 19.09 2.48 19.74
C GLY A 76 20.42 2.91 19.08
N TYR A 77 21.15 1.98 18.46
CA TYR A 77 22.37 2.31 17.71
C TYR A 77 22.07 3.14 16.45
N ILE A 78 20.94 2.90 15.77
CA ILE A 78 20.49 3.72 14.62
C ILE A 78 20.10 5.11 15.13
N ARG A 79 19.37 5.17 16.24
CA ARG A 79 18.99 6.45 16.86
C ARG A 79 20.22 7.29 17.26
N ALA A 80 21.28 6.66 17.77
CA ALA A 80 22.49 7.34 18.21
C ALA A 80 23.32 7.96 17.07
N ILE A 81 23.28 7.34 15.88
CA ILE A 81 24.00 7.84 14.69
C ILE A 81 23.12 8.71 13.78
N ALA A 82 21.80 8.67 13.98
CA ALA A 82 20.83 9.42 13.18
C ALA A 82 20.89 10.92 13.48
N PRO A 83 21.08 11.78 12.46
CA PRO A 83 21.02 13.24 12.63
C PRO A 83 19.69 13.72 13.20
N LYS A 84 19.68 14.84 13.94
CA LYS A 84 18.46 15.42 14.49
C LYS A 84 17.44 15.69 13.36
N GLY A 85 16.20 15.24 13.54
CA GLY A 85 15.12 15.40 12.55
C GLY A 85 15.13 14.38 11.39
N SER A 86 16.11 13.47 11.32
CA SER A 86 16.15 12.43 10.27
C SER A 86 15.17 11.27 10.49
N LEU A 87 14.60 11.15 11.69
CA LEU A 87 13.68 10.07 12.09
C LEU A 87 12.21 10.51 12.12
N GLU A 88 11.88 11.55 11.35
CA GLU A 88 10.52 12.07 11.18
C GLU A 88 10.13 11.97 9.71
N VAL A 89 9.07 11.22 9.40
CA VAL A 89 8.64 11.03 8.00
C VAL A 89 7.23 11.57 7.83
N HIS A 90 7.06 12.49 6.90
CA HIS A 90 5.77 13.03 6.52
C HIS A 90 5.17 12.16 5.43
N GLU A 91 3.99 11.63 5.67
CA GLU A 91 3.20 10.90 4.69
C GLU A 91 1.98 11.73 4.29
N GLU A 92 1.90 12.06 3.01
CA GLU A 92 0.71 12.62 2.40
C GLU A 92 0.09 11.57 1.48
N ALA A 93 -1.16 11.21 1.73
CA ALA A 93 -1.88 10.22 0.95
C ALA A 93 -3.18 10.77 0.39
N TRP A 94 -3.42 10.53 -0.90
CA TRP A 94 -4.64 10.80 -1.63
C TRP A 94 -5.27 9.47 -2.02
N ASN A 95 -6.33 9.10 -1.34
CA ASN A 95 -7.11 7.91 -1.63
C ASN A 95 -8.30 8.27 -2.52
N ALA A 96 -8.13 8.09 -3.83
CA ALA A 96 -9.14 8.29 -4.87
C ALA A 96 -9.51 6.94 -5.50
N TYR A 97 -10.01 6.02 -4.65
CA TYR A 97 -10.23 4.63 -5.00
C TYR A 97 -10.93 4.46 -6.37
N PRO A 98 -10.43 3.60 -7.28
CA PRO A 98 -9.41 2.56 -7.09
C PRO A 98 -7.95 3.01 -7.19
N TYR A 99 -7.69 4.31 -7.35
CA TYR A 99 -6.33 4.86 -7.39
C TYR A 99 -5.93 5.45 -6.03
N CYS A 100 -4.73 5.15 -5.57
CA CYS A 100 -4.16 5.78 -4.39
C CYS A 100 -2.78 6.33 -4.73
N ARG A 101 -2.48 7.54 -4.25
CA ARG A 101 -1.14 8.12 -4.28
C ARG A 101 -0.70 8.41 -2.86
N THR A 102 0.46 7.94 -2.47
CA THR A 102 1.11 8.27 -1.20
C THR A 102 2.51 8.81 -1.47
N ILE A 103 2.85 9.93 -0.84
CA ILE A 103 4.15 10.57 -0.93
C ILE A 103 4.72 10.61 0.49
N LEU A 104 5.89 9.99 0.67
CA LEU A 104 6.66 10.10 1.91
C LEU A 104 7.85 11.03 1.69
N THR A 105 8.02 11.99 2.59
CA THR A 105 9.14 12.95 2.59
C THR A 105 9.75 13.09 3.97
N ASN A 106 10.98 13.61 4.03
CA ASN A 106 11.62 14.03 5.28
C ASN A 106 12.04 15.50 5.11
N PRO A 107 11.13 16.45 5.39
CA PRO A 107 11.40 17.87 5.15
C PRO A 107 12.49 18.43 6.07
N THR A 108 12.65 17.85 7.27
CA THR A 108 13.53 18.38 8.32
C THR A 108 15.02 18.17 8.02
N TYR A 109 15.41 17.01 7.50
CA TYR A 109 16.82 16.67 7.29
C TYR A 109 17.18 16.45 5.82
N MET A 110 16.49 15.54 5.14
CA MET A 110 16.85 15.14 3.77
C MET A 110 16.30 16.09 2.70
N LYS A 111 15.22 16.83 3.00
CA LYS A 111 14.56 17.78 2.08
C LYS A 111 14.29 17.11 0.73
N ASP A 112 14.71 17.74 -0.37
CA ASP A 112 14.50 17.26 -1.74
C ASP A 112 15.32 16.02 -2.10
N ASN A 113 16.28 15.61 -1.25
CA ASN A 113 17.11 14.43 -1.50
C ASN A 113 16.42 13.11 -1.15
N PHE A 114 15.24 13.16 -0.50
CA PHE A 114 14.48 11.97 -0.14
C PHE A 114 13.00 12.14 -0.46
N TYR A 115 12.51 11.27 -1.34
CA TYR A 115 11.09 11.09 -1.56
C TYR A 115 10.82 9.62 -1.86
N VAL A 116 9.70 9.11 -1.35
CA VAL A 116 9.15 7.82 -1.75
C VAL A 116 7.74 8.07 -2.26
N LYS A 117 7.52 7.79 -3.54
CA LYS A 117 6.19 7.86 -4.15
C LYS A 117 5.65 6.46 -4.33
N ILE A 118 4.51 6.18 -3.71
CA ILE A 118 3.77 4.93 -3.84
C ILE A 118 2.49 5.26 -4.60
N GLU A 119 2.34 4.70 -5.78
CA GLU A 119 1.12 4.80 -6.57
C GLU A 119 0.54 3.40 -6.68
N THR A 120 -0.75 3.27 -6.41
CA THR A 120 -1.45 1.98 -6.37
C THR A 120 -2.71 2.03 -7.22
N PHE A 121 -2.88 1.02 -8.07
CA PHE A 121 -4.14 0.73 -8.76
C PHE A 121 -4.73 -0.59 -8.26
N HIS A 122 -6.03 -0.56 -7.96
CA HIS A 122 -6.80 -1.76 -7.65
C HIS A 122 -7.57 -2.19 -8.90
N LEU A 123 -7.12 -3.27 -9.54
CA LEU A 123 -7.71 -3.78 -10.78
C LEU A 123 -8.40 -5.13 -10.55
N PRO A 124 -9.50 -5.42 -11.26
CA PRO A 124 -10.21 -6.70 -11.17
C PRO A 124 -9.51 -7.78 -12.02
N ASP A 125 -8.20 -7.96 -11.85
CA ASP A 125 -7.39 -8.93 -12.59
C ASP A 125 -6.44 -9.73 -11.67
N ARG A 126 -5.57 -10.54 -12.27
CA ARG A 126 -4.57 -11.35 -11.54
C ARG A 126 -3.18 -10.71 -11.54
N GLY A 127 -3.10 -9.39 -11.69
CA GLY A 127 -1.86 -8.67 -11.91
C GLY A 127 -1.29 -8.89 -13.31
N GLU A 128 -2.17 -8.99 -14.32
CA GLU A 128 -1.80 -9.27 -15.71
C GLU A 128 -1.74 -7.98 -16.54
N SER A 129 -2.45 -6.93 -16.12
CA SER A 129 -2.45 -5.62 -16.78
C SER A 129 -1.02 -5.09 -17.00
N ALA A 130 -0.70 -4.80 -18.25
CA ALA A 130 0.55 -4.18 -18.64
C ALA A 130 0.48 -2.67 -18.43
N ASN A 131 1.51 -2.08 -17.83
CA ASN A 131 1.66 -0.64 -17.64
C ASN A 131 0.39 0.05 -17.07
N ALA A 132 -0.16 -0.47 -15.97
CA ALA A 132 -1.38 0.06 -15.35
C ALA A 132 -1.26 1.56 -14.98
N HIS A 133 -0.04 2.01 -14.69
CA HIS A 133 0.27 3.39 -14.32
C HIS A 133 0.58 4.31 -15.52
N LEU A 134 0.41 3.83 -16.77
CA LEU A 134 0.66 4.62 -17.98
C LEU A 134 2.03 5.32 -17.99
N LEU A 135 3.05 4.64 -17.46
CA LEU A 135 4.41 5.16 -17.41
C LEU A 135 4.95 5.34 -18.84
N ASN A 136 5.77 6.38 -19.02
CA ASN A 136 6.49 6.58 -20.27
C ASN A 136 7.54 5.47 -20.48
N GLN A 137 8.06 5.36 -21.70
CA GLN A 137 8.97 4.27 -22.07
C GLN A 137 10.27 4.25 -21.24
N GLU A 138 10.78 5.42 -20.88
CA GLU A 138 11.99 5.58 -20.07
C GLU A 138 11.79 5.02 -18.66
N MET A 139 10.75 5.47 -17.96
CA MET A 139 10.41 4.98 -16.63
C MET A 139 10.06 3.49 -16.65
N LEU A 140 9.28 3.06 -17.65
CA LEU A 140 8.89 1.66 -17.81
C LEU A 140 10.11 0.73 -17.98
N SER A 141 11.14 1.18 -18.71
CA SER A 141 12.38 0.41 -18.87
C SER A 141 13.19 0.27 -17.57
N ALA A 142 13.03 1.23 -16.65
CA ALA A 142 13.67 1.21 -15.33
C ALA A 142 12.84 0.46 -14.27
N VAL A 143 11.58 0.11 -14.54
CA VAL A 143 10.70 -0.60 -13.60
C VAL A 143 11.18 -2.04 -13.44
N LYS A 144 11.38 -2.45 -12.19
CA LYS A 144 11.51 -3.86 -11.84
C LYS A 144 10.20 -4.39 -11.27
N SER A 145 9.53 -5.29 -11.99
CA SER A 145 8.28 -5.91 -11.57
C SER A 145 8.52 -7.13 -10.67
N TYR A 146 7.78 -7.23 -9.58
CA TYR A 146 7.84 -8.34 -8.63
C TYR A 146 6.46 -9.02 -8.52
N PRO A 147 6.35 -10.32 -8.87
CA PRO A 147 5.13 -11.08 -8.64
C PRO A 147 4.98 -11.42 -7.15
N SER A 148 3.74 -11.57 -6.70
CA SER A 148 3.37 -11.88 -5.30
C SER A 148 4.00 -13.15 -4.71
N THR A 149 4.58 -14.04 -5.51
CA THR A 149 5.23 -15.26 -5.03
C THR A 149 6.63 -15.03 -4.43
N SER A 150 7.09 -13.77 -4.35
CA SER A 150 8.37 -13.47 -3.68
C SER A 150 8.27 -13.85 -2.19
N PRO A 151 9.19 -14.66 -1.65
CA PRO A 151 9.07 -15.19 -0.30
C PRO A 151 8.98 -14.04 0.71
N LEU A 152 8.01 -14.16 1.63
CA LEU A 152 7.91 -13.28 2.79
C LEU A 152 9.27 -13.28 3.52
N ILE A 153 9.82 -12.09 3.77
CA ILE A 153 11.08 -11.96 4.51
C ILE A 153 10.88 -12.60 5.89
N PRO A 154 11.68 -13.60 6.30
CA PRO A 154 11.46 -14.36 7.54
C PRO A 154 11.59 -13.56 8.84
N SER A 155 11.93 -12.27 8.78
CA SER A 155 12.45 -11.50 9.93
C SER A 155 11.44 -10.62 10.64
N SER A 156 10.14 -10.69 10.35
CA SER A 156 9.12 -10.09 11.22
C SER A 156 8.59 -11.14 12.19
N PRO A 157 8.93 -11.10 13.49
CA PRO A 157 8.29 -11.94 14.49
C PRO A 157 6.87 -11.40 14.73
N SER A 158 5.94 -11.66 13.82
CA SER A 158 4.52 -11.44 14.10
C SER A 158 3.99 -12.64 14.86
N THR A 159 4.02 -12.55 16.19
CA THR A 159 3.36 -13.52 17.09
C THR A 159 1.82 -13.51 16.94
N THR A 160 1.24 -12.63 16.12
CA THR A 160 -0.22 -12.49 16.03
C THR A 160 -0.74 -12.37 14.59
N ARG A 161 -1.60 -13.35 14.26
CA ARG A 161 -2.65 -13.39 13.22
C ARG A 161 -2.23 -13.44 11.74
N SER A 162 -1.91 -14.65 11.28
CA SER A 162 -2.66 -15.14 10.11
C SER A 162 -4.14 -15.13 10.50
N PRO A 163 -5.06 -14.52 9.73
CA PRO A 163 -6.48 -14.64 10.02
C PRO A 163 -6.87 -16.10 9.75
N ARG A 164 -6.72 -16.96 10.75
CA ARG A 164 -7.53 -18.18 10.85
C ARG A 164 -8.92 -17.72 11.26
N ILE A 165 -9.61 -17.06 10.34
CA ILE A 165 -11.04 -16.86 10.47
C ILE A 165 -11.65 -18.26 10.29
N PRO A 166 -12.43 -18.76 11.26
CA PRO A 166 -13.14 -20.02 11.09
C PRO A 166 -13.94 -19.94 9.79
N LYS A 167 -13.80 -20.94 8.90
CA LYS A 167 -14.53 -20.99 7.62
C LYS A 167 -16.05 -20.85 7.81
N SER A 168 -16.56 -21.12 9.01
CA SER A 168 -17.96 -21.04 9.40
C SER A 168 -18.51 -19.63 9.62
N SER A 169 -17.68 -18.58 9.69
CA SER A 169 -18.13 -17.19 9.98
C SER A 169 -17.98 -16.23 8.80
N LEU A 170 -17.56 -16.70 7.64
CA LEU A 170 -17.43 -15.89 6.41
C LEU A 170 -18.53 -16.29 5.41
N PRO A 171 -19.05 -15.35 4.62
CA PRO A 171 -19.89 -15.71 3.47
C PRO A 171 -19.14 -16.71 2.58
N PRO A 172 -19.84 -17.66 1.93
CA PRO A 172 -19.21 -18.68 1.11
C PRO A 172 -18.38 -18.00 0.02
N ARG A 173 -17.06 -18.06 0.16
CA ARG A 173 -16.14 -17.63 -0.91
C ARG A 173 -16.30 -18.61 -2.06
N PRO A 174 -16.35 -18.16 -3.33
CA PRO A 174 -16.27 -19.08 -4.46
C PRO A 174 -15.04 -19.98 -4.26
N ALA A 175 -15.19 -21.28 -4.50
CA ALA A 175 -14.14 -22.26 -4.24
C ALA A 175 -12.88 -21.92 -5.06
N VAL A 176 -11.97 -21.15 -4.47
CA VAL A 176 -10.64 -20.94 -5.02
C VAL A 176 -9.87 -22.21 -4.68
N ALA A 177 -9.45 -22.95 -5.70
CA ALA A 177 -8.62 -24.13 -5.55
C ALA A 177 -7.44 -23.83 -4.59
N PRO A 178 -7.04 -24.79 -3.74
CA PRO A 178 -5.91 -24.61 -2.85
C PRO A 178 -4.69 -24.20 -3.67
N TRP A 179 -3.88 -23.27 -3.15
CA TRP A 179 -2.71 -22.65 -3.77
C TRP A 179 -1.65 -23.69 -4.18
N THR A 180 -1.95 -24.43 -5.23
CA THR A 180 -1.12 -25.43 -5.87
C THR A 180 -1.10 -25.10 -7.34
N LEU A 181 0.11 -24.98 -7.88
CA LEU A 181 0.38 -24.92 -9.31
C LEU A 181 -0.54 -25.91 -10.04
N ARG A 182 -1.47 -25.39 -10.83
CA ARG A 182 -1.91 -26.07 -12.06
C ARG A 182 -2.01 -25.05 -13.17
N THR A 183 -0.98 -25.07 -14.02
CA THR A 183 -1.10 -24.74 -15.43
C THR A 183 -2.21 -25.61 -16.02
N GLY A 184 -3.30 -25.01 -16.53
CA GLY A 184 -4.41 -25.80 -17.08
C GLY A 184 -5.69 -25.01 -17.39
N ARG A 185 -5.71 -24.39 -18.57
CA ARG A 185 -6.85 -24.06 -19.47
C ARG A 185 -8.32 -24.04 -18.94
N ARG A 186 -8.98 -22.89 -19.26
CA ARG A 186 -10.40 -22.58 -19.63
C ARG A 186 -11.34 -22.03 -18.54
N PRO A 187 -12.40 -21.28 -18.92
CA PRO A 187 -12.45 -20.16 -19.89
C PRO A 187 -13.07 -18.88 -19.28
N LEU A 188 -12.88 -17.77 -19.99
CA LEU A 188 -13.47 -16.44 -19.78
C LEU A 188 -14.97 -16.50 -19.47
N LEU A 189 -15.42 -15.68 -18.52
CA LEU A 189 -16.85 -15.38 -18.32
C LEU A 189 -17.18 -14.06 -19.01
N SER A 190 -18.17 -14.14 -19.90
CA SER A 190 -18.85 -13.07 -20.61
C SER A 190 -19.56 -12.09 -19.67
N PRO A 191 -19.75 -10.83 -20.07
CA PRO A 191 -20.51 -9.85 -19.30
C PRO A 191 -22.00 -10.11 -19.43
N SER A 192 -22.71 -9.92 -18.32
CA SER A 192 -24.16 -9.66 -18.27
C SER A 192 -24.37 -8.24 -17.81
#